data_AF-F1TB87-F1
#
_entry.id   AF-F1TB87-F1
#
_cell.length_a   1.000
_cell.length_b   1.000
_cell.length_c   1.000
_cell.angle_alpha   90.00
_cell.angle_beta   90.00
_cell.angle_gamma   90.00
#
_symmetry.space_group_name_H-M   'P 1'
#
loop_
_entity.id
_entity.type
_entity.pdbx_description
1 polymer ?
#
loop_
_entity_poly.entity_id
_entity_poly.type
_entity_poly.pdbx_seq_one_letter_code
_entity_poly.pdbx_strand_id
1 'polypeptide(L)'
;MKEKIYTIPVSDAFAEDCECPLCVLEKKLENECIEYALGPSLMEPDMRQETNEKGFCKDHFEAMFNSQANRLGLALMIDTFMQEKNKKFQNIFNARVASLEKDANSGLMKNISNKISSKQTETDKLVQELVGELDKIEHSCSICSKLEHTMDRYIDVIFYLYFREPDFREVFDSKKGFCLKHLKQLLVSTKKYLNTSETAIFTKKLMEMQITNLNRVEKEVDWFTKKFDYRYNDAPWGNSKDAVLRSIQKIRGNSNLKQ
;
A
#
# COMPACT_ATOMS: atom_id res chain seq x y z
N MET A 1 0.26 -10.93 26.18
CA MET A 1 0.67 -9.50 26.33
C MET A 1 0.82 -8.74 25.00
N LYS A 2 1.02 -9.40 23.85
CA LYS A 2 1.08 -8.72 22.53
C LYS A 2 -0.29 -8.22 22.03
N GLU A 3 -1.39 -8.87 22.42
CA GLU A 3 -2.75 -8.53 21.97
C GLU A 3 -3.23 -7.17 22.50
N LYS A 4 -2.88 -6.77 23.73
CA LYS A 4 -3.41 -5.55 24.37
C LYS A 4 -2.90 -4.22 23.80
N ILE A 5 -1.79 -4.21 23.05
CA ILE A 5 -1.22 -2.95 22.52
C ILE A 5 -2.03 -2.45 21.31
N TYR A 6 -2.52 -3.38 20.50
CA TYR A 6 -3.19 -3.06 19.24
C TYR A 6 -4.72 -2.97 19.38
N THR A 7 -5.29 -3.36 20.52
CA THR A 7 -6.74 -3.26 20.75
C THR A 7 -7.23 -1.83 20.78
N ILE A 8 -6.45 -0.88 21.34
CA ILE A 8 -6.88 0.53 21.45
C ILE A 8 -7.03 1.16 20.06
N PRO A 9 -6.00 1.15 19.16
CA PRO A 9 -6.17 1.69 17.81
C PRO A 9 -7.33 1.07 17.06
N VAL A 10 -7.51 -0.25 17.16
CA VAL A 10 -8.62 -0.98 16.51
C VAL A 10 -9.97 -0.49 17.03
N SER A 11 -10.16 -0.47 18.35
CA SER A 11 -11.41 0.00 18.94
C SER A 11 -11.72 1.45 18.59
N ASP A 12 -10.72 2.34 18.61
CA ASP A 12 -10.88 3.75 18.24
C ASP A 12 -11.36 3.90 16.79
N ALA A 13 -10.73 3.20 15.85
CA ALA A 13 -11.12 3.26 14.45
C ALA A 13 -12.52 2.68 14.18
N PHE A 14 -12.93 1.68 14.97
CA PHE A 14 -14.29 1.14 14.93
C PHE A 14 -15.28 2.00 15.73
N ALA A 15 -14.87 3.00 16.51
CA ALA A 15 -15.78 3.96 17.11
C ALA A 15 -16.20 5.06 16.11
N GLU A 16 -15.34 5.39 15.15
CA GLU A 16 -15.61 6.43 14.15
C GLU A 16 -16.73 6.06 13.15
N ASP A 17 -17.52 7.06 12.74
CA ASP A 17 -18.46 6.91 11.63
C ASP A 17 -17.74 7.12 10.30
N CYS A 18 -17.41 6.02 9.63
CA CYS A 18 -16.68 6.03 8.37
C CYS A 18 -17.15 4.92 7.41
N GLU A 19 -16.75 5.01 6.13
CA GLU A 19 -17.04 3.98 5.12
C GLU A 19 -16.17 2.73 5.25
N CYS A 20 -15.02 2.82 5.93
CA CYS A 20 -14.06 1.73 6.09
C CYS A 20 -13.13 1.97 7.31
N PRO A 21 -13.35 1.30 8.46
CA PRO A 21 -12.50 1.45 9.65
C PRO A 21 -11.02 1.13 9.41
N LEU A 22 -10.71 0.14 8.57
CA LEU A 22 -9.30 -0.18 8.24
C LEU A 22 -8.61 0.95 7.45
N CYS A 23 -9.36 1.78 6.73
CA CYS A 23 -8.78 2.94 6.08
C CYS A 23 -8.36 3.99 7.13
N VAL A 24 -9.18 4.21 8.16
CA VAL A 24 -8.83 5.12 9.27
C VAL A 24 -7.54 4.64 9.95
N LEU A 25 -7.48 3.34 10.28
CA LEU A 25 -6.27 2.71 10.84
C LEU A 25 -5.05 2.90 9.95
N GLU A 26 -5.18 2.56 8.67
CA GLU A 26 -4.08 2.64 7.71
C GLU A 26 -3.57 4.09 7.58
N LYS A 27 -4.46 5.08 7.53
CA LYS A 27 -4.05 6.48 7.42
C LYS A 27 -3.33 6.99 8.66
N LYS A 28 -3.86 6.66 9.84
CA LYS A 28 -3.25 7.06 11.11
C LYS A 28 -1.85 6.46 11.22
N LEU A 29 -1.73 5.16 10.93
CA LEU A 29 -0.46 4.46 10.94
C LEU A 29 0.52 5.00 9.88
N GLU A 30 0.06 5.32 8.68
CA GLU A 30 0.87 5.93 7.61
C GLU A 30 1.45 7.28 8.08
N ASN A 31 0.61 8.13 8.67
CA ASN A 31 1.06 9.43 9.20
C ASN A 31 2.08 9.25 10.33
N GLU A 32 1.83 8.35 11.28
CA GLU A 32 2.78 8.01 12.36
C GLU A 32 4.12 7.50 11.79
N CYS A 33 4.09 6.68 10.74
CA CYS A 33 5.31 6.19 10.08
C CYS A 33 6.08 7.32 9.37
N ILE A 34 5.38 8.26 8.73
CA ILE A 34 6.00 9.42 8.08
C ILE A 34 6.65 10.33 9.13
N GLU A 35 5.94 10.64 10.21
CA GLU A 35 6.47 11.45 11.32
C GLU A 35 7.69 10.79 11.96
N TYR A 36 7.61 9.47 12.19
CA TYR A 36 8.73 8.70 12.72
C TYR A 36 9.94 8.73 11.79
N ALA A 37 9.74 8.51 10.48
CA ALA A 37 10.79 8.53 9.47
C ALA A 37 11.48 9.90 9.34
N LEU A 38 10.73 10.99 9.50
CA LEU A 38 11.25 12.36 9.39
C LEU A 38 11.81 12.92 10.70
N GLY A 39 11.62 12.23 11.82
CA GLY A 39 12.05 12.72 13.14
C GLY A 39 12.96 11.71 13.85
N PRO A 40 12.42 10.92 14.80
CA PRO A 40 13.23 10.05 15.66
C PRO A 40 14.16 9.07 14.93
N SER A 41 13.73 8.49 13.82
CA SER A 41 14.46 7.40 13.15
C SER A 41 15.82 7.83 12.58
N LEU A 42 16.03 9.13 12.33
CA LEU A 42 17.29 9.66 11.79
C LEU A 42 18.48 9.44 12.72
N MET A 43 18.21 9.28 14.02
CA MET A 43 19.22 9.02 15.05
C MET A 43 19.47 7.52 15.27
N GLU A 44 18.66 6.65 14.70
CA GLU A 44 18.72 5.20 14.89
C GLU A 44 19.53 4.52 13.77
N PRO A 45 20.66 3.86 14.07
CA PRO A 45 21.51 3.24 13.05
C PRO A 45 20.78 2.17 12.22
N ASP A 46 19.98 1.32 12.87
CA ASP A 46 19.28 0.21 12.21
C ASP A 46 18.23 0.72 11.22
N MET A 47 17.48 1.74 11.62
CA MET A 47 16.48 2.37 10.74
C MET A 47 17.14 3.04 9.53
N ARG A 48 18.31 3.69 9.72
CA ARG A 48 19.06 4.26 8.59
C ARG A 48 19.53 3.20 7.61
N GLN A 49 20.00 2.06 8.09
CA GLN A 49 20.40 0.95 7.21
C GLN A 49 19.21 0.46 6.38
N GLU A 50 18.05 0.27 7.03
CA GLU A 50 16.83 -0.13 6.33
C GLU A 50 16.41 0.89 5.26
N THR A 51 16.43 2.19 5.56
CA THR A 51 16.05 3.23 4.60
C THR A 51 17.05 3.37 3.45
N ASN A 52 18.34 3.13 3.68
CA ASN A 52 19.34 3.17 2.61
C ASN A 52 19.20 1.97 1.67
N GLU A 53 18.84 0.80 2.21
CA GLU A 53 18.59 -0.39 1.42
C GLU A 53 17.28 -0.31 0.63
N LYS A 54 16.16 0.02 1.30
CA LYS A 54 14.81 -0.05 0.72
C LYS A 54 14.32 1.27 0.11
N GLY A 55 14.80 2.42 0.58
CA GLY A 55 14.25 3.73 0.21
C GLY A 55 12.74 3.85 0.48
N PHE A 56 12.09 4.68 -0.33
CA PHE A 56 10.66 4.95 -0.26
C PHE A 56 10.03 4.88 -1.65
N CYS A 57 8.75 4.50 -1.72
CA CYS A 57 8.01 4.54 -2.98
C CYS A 57 7.64 5.99 -3.34
N LYS A 58 7.17 6.19 -4.57
CA LYS A 58 6.70 7.49 -5.07
C LYS A 58 5.71 8.15 -4.08
N ASP A 59 4.67 7.44 -3.67
CA ASP A 59 3.60 8.00 -2.83
C ASP A 59 4.14 8.45 -1.46
N HIS A 60 5.05 7.67 -0.86
CA HIS A 60 5.66 8.01 0.42
C HIS A 60 6.69 9.14 0.30
N PHE A 61 7.45 9.23 -0.79
CA PHE A 61 8.29 10.41 -1.04
C PHE A 61 7.44 11.67 -1.19
N GLU A 62 6.34 11.60 -1.94
CA GLU A 62 5.40 12.73 -2.08
C GLU A 62 4.80 13.12 -0.73
N ALA A 63 4.36 12.15 0.08
CA ALA A 63 3.79 12.40 1.41
C ALA A 63 4.82 13.02 2.37
N MET A 64 6.04 12.46 2.43
CA MET A 64 7.13 12.97 3.26
C MET A 64 7.52 14.40 2.84
N PHE A 65 7.68 14.64 1.54
CA PHE A 65 8.02 15.97 1.04
C PHE A 65 6.92 16.99 1.32
N ASN A 66 5.65 16.62 1.05
CA ASN A 66 4.50 17.50 1.23
C ASN A 66 4.16 17.77 2.71
N SER A 67 4.60 16.92 3.64
CA SER A 67 4.46 17.18 5.08
C SER A 67 5.19 18.44 5.54
N GLN A 68 6.25 18.85 4.82
CA GLN A 68 7.11 19.99 5.15
C GLN A 68 7.74 19.95 6.56
N ALA A 69 7.67 18.80 7.27
CA ALA A 69 8.05 18.70 8.67
C ALA A 69 9.57 18.75 8.88
N ASN A 70 10.36 18.03 8.06
CA ASN A 70 11.81 18.00 8.16
C ASN A 70 12.50 17.79 6.80
N ARG A 71 12.68 18.87 6.05
CA ARG A 71 13.35 18.83 4.73
C ARG A 71 14.79 18.36 4.79
N LEU A 72 15.52 18.71 5.86
CA LEU A 72 16.92 18.30 6.02
C LEU A 72 17.01 16.80 6.28
N GLY A 73 16.18 16.26 7.17
CA GLY A 73 16.11 14.82 7.43
C GLY A 73 15.80 14.02 6.17
N LEU A 74 14.82 14.48 5.38
CA LEU A 74 14.52 13.87 4.08
C LEU A 74 15.71 13.93 3.12
N ALA A 75 16.39 15.08 3.01
CA ALA A 75 17.56 15.23 2.15
C ALA A 75 18.71 14.29 2.54
N LEU A 76 18.95 14.09 3.85
CA LEU A 76 19.96 13.16 4.35
C LEU A 76 19.64 11.70 4.01
N MET A 77 18.37 11.29 4.15
CA MET A 77 17.93 9.96 3.74
C MET A 77 18.07 9.74 2.23
N ILE A 78 17.75 10.75 1.42
CA ILE A 78 17.92 10.70 -0.04
C ILE A 78 19.41 10.58 -0.41
N ASP A 79 20.28 11.40 0.18
CA ASP A 79 21.72 11.37 -0.11
C ASP A 79 22.32 9.99 0.19
N THR A 80 22.06 9.46 1.38
CA THR A 80 22.59 8.15 1.79
C THR A 80 22.06 6.99 0.95
N PHE A 81 20.76 7.00 0.62
CA PHE A 81 20.18 6.06 -0.35
C PHE A 81 20.87 6.16 -1.72
N MET A 82 21.02 7.37 -2.27
CA MET A 82 21.66 7.59 -3.58
C MET A 82 23.12 7.15 -3.59
N GLN A 83 23.87 7.41 -2.53
CA GLN A 83 25.25 6.94 -2.40
C GLN A 83 25.33 5.41 -2.45
N GLU A 84 24.42 4.71 -1.78
CA GLU A 84 24.37 3.25 -1.80
C GLU A 84 24.01 2.71 -3.20
N LYS A 85 22.98 3.27 -3.85
CA LYS A 85 22.58 2.83 -5.19
C LYS A 85 23.63 3.15 -6.25
N ASN A 86 24.27 4.32 -6.19
CA ASN A 86 25.37 4.68 -7.08
C ASN A 86 26.54 3.71 -6.96
N LYS A 87 26.95 3.36 -5.73
CA LYS A 87 27.99 2.33 -5.51
C LYS A 87 27.59 0.99 -6.11
N LYS A 88 26.33 0.57 -5.92
CA LYS A 88 25.82 -0.69 -6.45
C LYS A 88 25.81 -0.73 -7.97
N PHE A 89 25.29 0.32 -8.62
CA PHE A 89 25.31 0.42 -10.09
C PHE A 89 26.72 0.49 -10.66
N GLN A 90 27.62 1.24 -10.03
CA GLN A 90 29.04 1.27 -10.42
C GLN A 90 29.67 -0.11 -10.33
N ASN A 91 29.42 -0.87 -9.26
CA ASN A 91 29.96 -2.22 -9.12
C ASN A 91 29.45 -3.16 -10.22
N ILE A 92 28.14 -3.14 -10.49
CA ILE A 92 27.51 -3.97 -11.53
C ILE A 92 28.05 -3.61 -12.92
N PHE A 93 28.16 -2.31 -13.21
CA PHE A 93 28.67 -1.80 -14.48
C PHE A 93 30.16 -2.12 -14.67
N ASN A 94 31.01 -1.78 -13.69
CA ASN A 94 32.45 -1.98 -13.76
C ASN A 94 32.83 -3.46 -13.88
N ALA A 95 32.03 -4.36 -13.31
CA ALA A 95 32.25 -5.80 -13.44
C ALA A 95 32.15 -6.31 -14.89
N ARG A 96 31.42 -5.59 -15.78
CA ARG A 96 31.13 -6.05 -17.15
C ARG A 96 31.36 -5.02 -18.25
N VAL A 97 31.88 -3.83 -17.94
CA VAL A 97 32.11 -2.76 -18.92
C VAL A 97 33.04 -3.18 -20.07
N ALA A 98 34.10 -3.93 -19.77
CA ALA A 98 35.02 -4.43 -20.80
C ALA A 98 34.36 -5.44 -21.76
N SER A 99 33.32 -6.15 -21.28
CA SER A 99 32.53 -7.06 -22.12
C SER A 99 31.57 -6.30 -23.03
N LEU A 100 31.01 -5.18 -22.56
CA LEU A 100 30.18 -4.30 -23.39
C LEU A 100 30.96 -3.73 -24.58
N GLU A 101 32.19 -3.25 -24.33
CA GLU A 101 33.06 -2.72 -25.39
C GLU A 101 33.42 -3.79 -26.43
N LYS A 102 33.65 -5.02 -25.99
CA LYS A 102 33.91 -6.16 -26.89
C LYS A 102 32.68 -6.54 -27.70
N ASP A 103 31.50 -6.60 -27.07
CA ASP A 103 30.25 -6.94 -27.75
C ASP A 103 29.87 -5.86 -28.78
N ALA A 104 30.02 -4.57 -28.43
CA ALA A 104 29.80 -3.44 -29.34
C ALA A 104 30.72 -3.47 -30.56
N ASN A 105 32.01 -3.74 -30.37
CA ASN A 105 32.98 -3.86 -31.47
C ASN A 105 32.81 -5.14 -32.29
N SER A 106 32.25 -6.21 -31.71
CA SER A 106 31.97 -7.47 -32.43
C SER A 106 30.75 -7.39 -33.36
N GLY A 107 29.88 -6.38 -33.20
CA GLY A 107 28.69 -6.16 -34.02
C GLY A 107 28.97 -5.89 -35.49
N LEU A 108 30.20 -5.46 -35.83
CA LEU A 108 30.64 -5.27 -37.22
C LEU A 108 31.12 -6.56 -37.91
N MET A 109 31.34 -7.67 -37.18
CA MET A 109 31.98 -8.89 -37.70
C MET A 109 31.11 -10.17 -37.58
N LYS A 110 29.80 -10.07 -37.31
CA LYS A 110 28.93 -11.24 -37.06
C LYS A 110 27.85 -11.54 -38.10
N ASN A 111 27.77 -10.80 -39.20
CA ASN A 111 26.70 -11.00 -40.19
C ASN A 111 26.77 -12.28 -41.03
N ILE A 112 27.69 -13.23 -40.80
CA ILE A 112 27.79 -14.42 -41.68
C ILE A 112 27.79 -15.80 -40.99
N SER A 113 28.03 -16.00 -39.69
CA SER A 113 28.25 -17.39 -39.21
C SER A 113 27.47 -17.96 -38.03
N ASN A 114 26.76 -17.21 -37.18
CA ASN A 114 26.20 -17.82 -35.95
C ASN A 114 24.71 -17.55 -35.74
N LYS A 115 23.87 -18.30 -36.46
CA LYS A 115 22.43 -18.44 -36.20
C LYS A 115 22.08 -19.59 -35.25
N ILE A 116 23.06 -20.15 -34.53
CA ILE A 116 22.88 -21.34 -33.68
C ILE A 116 23.75 -21.23 -32.42
N SER A 117 23.31 -20.44 -31.44
CA SER A 117 23.69 -20.58 -30.03
C SER A 117 22.87 -19.58 -29.21
N SER A 118 21.76 -20.04 -28.64
CA SER A 118 20.96 -19.34 -27.63
C SER A 118 21.69 -19.25 -26.27
N LYS A 119 22.97 -18.85 -26.27
CA LYS A 119 23.71 -18.52 -25.05
C LYS A 119 23.55 -17.04 -24.79
N GLN A 120 22.94 -16.73 -23.65
CA GLN A 120 22.81 -15.38 -23.11
C GLN A 120 24.16 -14.66 -23.14
N THR A 121 24.23 -13.50 -23.79
CA THR A 121 25.47 -12.72 -23.89
C THR A 121 25.84 -12.12 -22.54
N GLU A 122 27.12 -11.73 -22.36
CA GLU A 122 27.54 -11.02 -21.14
C GLU A 122 26.85 -9.66 -21.01
N THR A 123 26.53 -9.02 -22.14
CA THR A 123 25.66 -7.84 -22.20
C THR A 123 24.25 -8.12 -21.67
N ASP A 124 23.61 -9.23 -22.10
CA ASP A 124 22.27 -9.59 -21.62
C ASP A 124 22.24 -9.83 -20.10
N LYS A 125 23.29 -10.46 -19.55
CA LYS A 125 23.43 -10.67 -18.10
C LYS A 125 23.56 -9.36 -17.34
N LEU A 126 24.34 -8.40 -17.86
CA LEU A 126 24.47 -7.08 -17.26
C LEU A 126 23.13 -6.36 -17.23
N VAL A 127 22.41 -6.34 -18.36
CA VAL A 127 21.10 -5.70 -18.45
C VAL A 127 20.12 -6.34 -17.46
N GLN A 128 20.06 -7.67 -17.37
CA GLN A 128 19.20 -8.35 -16.41
C GLN A 128 19.55 -8.02 -14.96
N GLU A 129 20.84 -7.92 -14.60
CA GLU A 129 21.24 -7.56 -13.25
C GLU A 129 20.88 -6.11 -12.90
N LEU A 130 21.07 -5.18 -13.85
CA LEU A 130 20.67 -3.78 -13.69
C LEU A 130 19.15 -3.64 -13.55
N VAL A 131 18.37 -4.30 -14.42
CA VAL A 131 16.90 -4.33 -14.33
C VAL A 131 16.46 -4.92 -13.00
N GLY A 132 17.05 -6.04 -12.56
CA GLY A 132 16.74 -6.65 -11.27
C GLY A 132 17.02 -5.73 -10.08
N GLU A 133 18.03 -4.87 -10.15
CA GLU A 133 18.26 -3.84 -9.12
C GLU A 133 17.28 -2.67 -9.20
N LEU A 134 16.86 -2.26 -10.40
CA LEU A 134 15.82 -1.25 -10.59
C LEU A 134 14.46 -1.75 -10.08
N ASP A 135 14.09 -3.00 -10.38
CA ASP A 135 12.87 -3.65 -9.90
C ASP A 135 12.84 -3.71 -8.36
N LYS A 136 13.98 -4.00 -7.72
CA LYS A 136 14.09 -3.95 -6.25
C LYS A 136 13.81 -2.54 -5.73
N ILE A 137 14.33 -1.50 -6.37
CA ILE A 137 14.07 -0.11 -5.97
C ILE A 137 12.59 0.23 -6.15
N GLU A 138 11.98 -0.15 -7.27
CA GLU A 138 10.56 0.13 -7.55
C GLU A 138 9.62 -0.55 -6.55
N HIS A 139 9.97 -1.76 -6.10
CA HIS A 139 9.13 -2.59 -5.22
C HIS A 139 9.54 -2.58 -3.75
N SER A 140 10.49 -1.73 -3.36
CA SER A 140 10.86 -1.56 -1.95
C SER A 140 10.43 -0.21 -1.40
N CYS A 141 9.95 -0.24 -0.17
CA CYS A 141 9.68 0.95 0.61
C CYS A 141 9.65 0.58 2.08
N SER A 142 10.45 1.29 2.89
CA SER A 142 10.52 1.08 4.33
C SER A 142 9.14 1.31 5.00
N ILE A 143 8.44 2.38 4.62
CA ILE A 143 7.10 2.70 5.18
C ILE A 143 6.06 1.67 4.73
N CYS A 144 5.99 1.30 3.44
CA CYS A 144 5.06 0.25 2.97
C CYS A 144 5.27 -1.06 3.74
N SER A 145 6.52 -1.46 3.96
CA SER A 145 6.86 -2.68 4.70
C SER A 145 6.31 -2.63 6.13
N LYS A 146 6.46 -1.48 6.80
CA LYS A 146 5.96 -1.27 8.16
C LYS A 146 4.43 -1.25 8.23
N LEU A 147 3.80 -0.60 7.24
CA LEU A 147 2.35 -0.55 7.08
C LEU A 147 1.77 -1.94 6.93
N GLU A 148 2.27 -2.72 5.97
CA GLU A 148 1.80 -4.08 5.72
C GLU A 148 1.91 -4.96 6.96
N HIS A 149 3.08 -4.96 7.60
CA HIS A 149 3.31 -5.76 8.81
C HIS A 149 2.37 -5.36 9.96
N THR A 150 2.11 -4.07 10.16
CA THR A 150 1.30 -3.61 11.30
C THR A 150 -0.19 -3.76 11.01
N MET A 151 -0.64 -3.52 9.77
CA MET A 151 -2.02 -3.76 9.34
C MET A 151 -2.40 -5.25 9.46
N ASP A 152 -1.49 -6.18 9.12
CA ASP A 152 -1.69 -7.62 9.32
C ASP A 152 -1.95 -7.97 10.80
N ARG A 153 -1.28 -7.30 11.73
CA ARG A 153 -1.51 -7.47 13.18
C ARG A 153 -2.82 -6.83 13.65
N TYR A 154 -3.21 -5.69 13.08
CA TYR A 154 -4.53 -5.14 13.35
C TYR A 154 -5.64 -6.09 12.91
N ILE A 155 -5.47 -6.77 11.77
CA ILE A 155 -6.44 -7.76 11.30
C ILE A 155 -6.54 -8.96 12.27
N ASP A 156 -5.40 -9.48 12.75
CA ASP A 156 -5.39 -10.52 13.79
C ASP A 156 -6.19 -10.09 15.03
N VAL A 157 -5.96 -8.87 15.51
CA VAL A 157 -6.67 -8.30 16.67
C VAL A 157 -8.16 -8.12 16.38
N ILE A 158 -8.54 -7.65 15.19
CA ILE A 158 -9.95 -7.53 14.78
C ILE A 158 -10.65 -8.89 14.86
N PHE A 159 -10.00 -9.95 14.37
CA PHE A 159 -10.56 -11.29 14.43
C PHE A 159 -10.66 -11.80 15.86
N TYR A 160 -9.62 -11.60 16.67
CA TYR A 160 -9.65 -11.93 18.09
C TYR A 160 -10.85 -11.26 18.78
N LEU A 161 -11.00 -9.94 18.62
CA LEU A 161 -12.08 -9.17 19.23
C LEU A 161 -13.45 -9.60 18.70
N TYR A 162 -13.59 -9.83 17.39
CA TYR A 162 -14.86 -10.25 16.78
C TYR A 162 -15.43 -11.55 17.39
N PHE A 163 -14.56 -12.52 17.71
CA PHE A 163 -14.98 -13.81 18.25
C PHE A 163 -15.00 -13.87 19.78
N ARG A 164 -14.28 -12.98 20.47
CA ARG A 164 -14.14 -13.00 21.94
C ARG A 164 -14.97 -11.94 22.64
N GLU A 165 -15.23 -10.80 22.00
CA GLU A 165 -15.88 -9.64 22.60
C GLU A 165 -17.21 -9.34 21.89
N PRO A 166 -18.37 -9.71 22.48
CA PRO A 166 -19.69 -9.48 21.86
C PRO A 166 -19.95 -8.01 21.51
N ASP A 167 -19.56 -7.08 22.39
CA ASP A 167 -19.76 -5.64 22.16
C ASP A 167 -19.01 -5.16 20.92
N PHE A 168 -17.77 -5.62 20.72
CA PHE A 168 -17.00 -5.30 19.52
C PHE A 168 -17.65 -5.88 18.27
N ARG A 169 -18.19 -7.11 18.37
CA ARG A 169 -18.90 -7.75 17.26
C ARG A 169 -20.14 -6.96 16.85
N GLU A 170 -20.92 -6.46 17.80
CA GLU A 170 -22.07 -5.60 17.51
C GLU A 170 -21.64 -4.31 16.81
N VAL A 171 -20.57 -3.67 17.30
CA VAL A 171 -20.00 -2.48 16.65
C VAL A 171 -19.53 -2.80 15.23
N PHE A 172 -18.83 -3.93 15.02
CA PHE A 172 -18.37 -4.36 13.70
C PHE A 172 -19.55 -4.56 12.74
N ASP A 173 -20.57 -5.31 13.16
CA ASP A 173 -21.73 -5.65 12.33
C ASP A 173 -22.60 -4.40 12.01
N SER A 174 -22.46 -3.31 12.78
CA SER A 174 -23.12 -2.02 12.53
C SER A 174 -22.45 -1.16 11.44
N LYS A 175 -21.24 -1.52 11.00
CA LYS A 175 -20.46 -0.67 10.08
C LYS A 175 -20.97 -0.70 8.65
N LYS A 176 -20.52 0.30 7.88
CA LYS A 176 -20.84 0.48 6.46
C LYS A 176 -20.03 -0.45 5.55
N GLY A 177 -19.35 -1.47 6.08
CA GLY A 177 -18.43 -2.33 5.34
C GLY A 177 -17.03 -1.76 5.15
N PHE A 178 -16.34 -2.18 4.09
CA PHE A 178 -14.93 -1.85 3.83
C PHE A 178 -14.71 -1.44 2.36
N CYS A 179 -13.58 -0.78 2.08
CA CYS A 179 -13.15 -0.59 0.70
C CYS A 179 -12.68 -1.91 0.08
N LEU A 180 -12.63 -2.03 -1.25
CA LEU A 180 -12.29 -3.29 -1.91
C LEU A 180 -10.87 -3.79 -1.58
N LYS A 181 -9.93 -2.88 -1.35
CA LYS A 181 -8.58 -3.20 -0.85
C LYS A 181 -8.64 -3.92 0.50
N HIS A 182 -9.31 -3.32 1.48
CA HIS A 182 -9.39 -3.87 2.84
C HIS A 182 -10.31 -5.09 2.94
N LEU A 183 -11.35 -5.16 2.11
CA LEU A 183 -12.16 -6.37 1.95
C LEU A 183 -11.30 -7.56 1.51
N LYS A 184 -10.46 -7.36 0.48
CA LYS A 184 -9.52 -8.40 0.01
C LYS A 184 -8.58 -8.82 1.15
N GLN A 185 -8.00 -7.88 1.88
CA GLN A 185 -7.08 -8.18 2.99
C GLN A 185 -7.76 -8.98 4.10
N LEU A 186 -8.97 -8.60 4.53
CA LEU A 186 -9.74 -9.36 5.52
C LEU A 186 -10.01 -10.80 5.03
N LEU A 187 -10.50 -10.96 3.80
CA LEU A 187 -10.80 -12.28 3.24
C LEU A 187 -9.57 -13.18 3.13
N VAL A 188 -8.43 -12.65 2.67
CA VAL A 188 -7.17 -13.41 2.61
C VAL A 188 -6.72 -13.82 4.01
N SER A 189 -6.82 -12.90 4.98
CA SER A 189 -6.35 -13.12 6.34
C SER A 189 -7.17 -14.14 7.13
N THR A 190 -8.43 -14.39 6.74
CA THR A 190 -9.24 -15.47 7.36
C THR A 190 -8.49 -16.82 7.32
N LYS A 191 -7.81 -17.13 6.21
CA LYS A 191 -7.05 -18.38 6.05
C LYS A 191 -5.85 -18.47 6.98
N LYS A 192 -5.33 -17.32 7.45
CA LYS A 192 -4.15 -17.24 8.30
C LYS A 192 -4.50 -17.34 9.78
N TYR A 193 -5.61 -16.73 10.18
CA TYR A 193 -5.92 -16.51 11.60
C TYR A 193 -7.16 -17.24 12.12
N LEU A 194 -8.05 -17.70 11.24
CA LEU A 194 -9.31 -18.33 11.62
C LEU A 194 -9.34 -19.81 11.25
N ASN A 195 -10.07 -20.61 12.02
CA ASN A 195 -10.39 -21.98 11.63
C ASN A 195 -11.54 -22.01 10.60
N THR A 196 -11.88 -23.20 10.08
CA THR A 196 -12.92 -23.37 9.04
C THR A 196 -14.30 -22.86 9.49
N SER A 197 -14.69 -23.12 10.74
CA SER A 197 -15.99 -22.68 11.27
C SER A 197 -16.03 -21.17 11.45
N GLU A 198 -14.99 -20.61 12.06
CA GLU A 198 -14.85 -19.15 12.24
C GLU A 198 -14.82 -18.43 10.89
N THR A 199 -14.08 -18.96 9.92
CA THR A 199 -14.04 -18.41 8.55
C THR A 199 -15.44 -18.36 7.94
N ALA A 200 -16.22 -19.44 8.04
CA ALA A 200 -17.58 -19.47 7.51
C ALA A 200 -18.50 -18.44 8.19
N ILE A 201 -18.43 -18.33 9.52
CA ILE A 201 -19.24 -17.37 10.30
C ILE A 201 -18.87 -15.93 9.92
N PHE A 202 -17.57 -15.61 9.93
CA PHE A 202 -17.08 -14.26 9.67
C PHE A 202 -17.32 -13.85 8.21
N THR A 203 -16.96 -14.69 7.24
CA THR A 203 -17.13 -14.39 5.82
C THR A 203 -18.59 -14.17 5.45
N LYS A 204 -19.52 -14.97 6.00
CA LYS A 204 -20.95 -14.75 5.78
C LYS A 204 -21.37 -13.35 6.23
N LYS A 205 -21.05 -12.97 7.47
CA LYS A 205 -21.43 -11.67 8.04
C LYS A 205 -20.77 -10.49 7.32
N LEU A 206 -19.47 -10.61 7.04
CA LEU A 206 -18.72 -9.63 6.28
C LEU A 206 -19.35 -9.37 4.91
N MET A 207 -19.70 -10.42 4.17
CA MET A 207 -20.25 -10.28 2.82
C MET A 207 -21.69 -9.77 2.81
N GLU A 208 -22.54 -10.17 3.77
CA GLU A 208 -23.90 -9.63 3.94
C GLU A 208 -23.86 -8.10 4.13
N MET A 209 -23.01 -7.62 5.05
CA MET A 209 -22.79 -6.19 5.29
C MET A 209 -22.20 -5.49 4.06
N GLN A 210 -21.20 -6.10 3.41
CA GLN A 210 -20.48 -5.52 2.29
C GLN A 210 -21.39 -5.32 1.08
N ILE A 211 -22.15 -6.33 0.67
CA ILE A 211 -23.04 -6.27 -0.49
C ILE A 211 -24.12 -5.21 -0.28
N THR A 212 -24.72 -5.17 0.91
CA THR A 212 -25.72 -4.17 1.28
C THR A 212 -25.19 -2.75 1.09
N ASN A 213 -23.98 -2.48 1.56
CA ASN A 213 -23.39 -1.15 1.47
C ASN A 213 -22.81 -0.81 0.10
N LEU A 214 -22.33 -1.78 -0.67
CA LEU A 214 -21.94 -1.54 -2.07
C LEU A 214 -23.16 -1.14 -2.91
N ASN A 215 -24.29 -1.82 -2.73
CA ASN A 215 -25.55 -1.45 -3.39
C ASN A 215 -26.06 -0.06 -2.94
N ARG A 216 -25.87 0.29 -1.66
CA ARG A 216 -26.21 1.63 -1.16
C ARG A 216 -25.39 2.71 -1.86
N VAL A 217 -24.06 2.56 -1.90
CA VAL A 217 -23.15 3.54 -2.52
C VAL A 217 -23.39 3.65 -4.03
N GLU A 218 -23.65 2.53 -4.70
CA GLU A 218 -24.02 2.53 -6.12
C GLU A 218 -25.27 3.35 -6.40
N LYS A 219 -26.35 3.15 -5.62
CA LYS A 219 -27.59 3.94 -5.75
C LYS A 219 -27.39 5.43 -5.47
N GLU A 220 -26.52 5.77 -4.53
CA GLU A 220 -26.17 7.18 -4.25
C GLU A 220 -25.41 7.81 -5.42
N VAL A 221 -24.53 7.06 -6.10
CA VAL A 221 -23.86 7.52 -7.33
C VAL A 221 -24.86 7.64 -8.49
N ASP A 222 -25.75 6.66 -8.67
CA ASP A 222 -26.84 6.73 -9.66
C ASP A 222 -27.69 7.99 -9.44
N TRP A 223 -28.10 8.27 -8.20
CA TRP A 223 -28.85 9.49 -7.90
C TRP A 223 -28.05 10.75 -8.15
N PHE A 224 -26.74 10.77 -7.83
CA PHE A 224 -25.86 11.88 -8.18
C PHE A 224 -25.87 12.15 -9.69
N THR A 225 -25.82 11.12 -10.53
CA THR A 225 -25.87 11.30 -12.00
C THR A 225 -27.23 11.82 -12.47
N LYS A 226 -28.35 11.28 -11.93
CA LYS A 226 -29.71 11.74 -12.24
C LYS A 226 -29.96 13.20 -11.89
N LYS A 227 -29.27 13.74 -10.89
CA LYS A 227 -29.38 15.15 -10.50
C LYS A 227 -28.89 16.15 -11.55
N PHE A 228 -28.18 15.69 -12.58
CA PHE A 228 -27.79 16.51 -13.75
C PHE A 228 -28.81 16.43 -14.89
N ASP A 229 -29.85 15.62 -14.76
CA ASP A 229 -30.99 15.58 -15.67
C ASP A 229 -32.07 16.56 -15.19
N TYR A 230 -32.53 17.42 -16.11
CA TYR A 230 -33.50 18.48 -15.82
C TYR A 230 -34.78 17.97 -15.15
N ARG A 231 -35.16 16.70 -15.38
CA ARG A 231 -36.34 16.06 -14.78
C ARG A 231 -36.25 15.91 -13.26
N TYR A 232 -35.04 15.91 -12.71
CA TYR A 232 -34.80 15.70 -11.28
C TYR A 232 -34.19 16.93 -10.60
N ASN A 233 -34.19 18.10 -11.25
CA ASN A 233 -33.58 19.33 -10.72
C ASN A 233 -34.14 19.72 -9.35
N ASP A 234 -35.46 19.64 -9.16
CA ASP A 234 -36.12 20.04 -7.92
C ASP A 234 -36.12 18.94 -6.83
N ALA A 235 -35.71 17.72 -7.19
CA ALA A 235 -35.68 16.62 -6.23
C ALA A 235 -34.53 16.79 -5.21
N PRO A 236 -34.69 16.40 -3.93
CA PRO A 236 -33.63 16.55 -2.93
C PRO A 236 -32.42 15.65 -3.23
N TRP A 237 -31.22 16.12 -2.90
CA TRP A 237 -29.98 15.35 -3.11
C TRP A 237 -29.84 14.12 -2.19
N GLY A 238 -30.48 14.14 -1.01
CA GLY A 238 -30.25 13.13 0.03
C GLY A 238 -28.76 12.97 0.36
N ASN A 239 -28.30 11.73 0.44
CA ASN A 239 -26.90 11.38 0.73
C ASN A 239 -25.99 11.37 -0.52
N SER A 240 -26.43 11.92 -1.65
CA SER A 240 -25.72 11.73 -2.92
C SER A 240 -24.71 12.81 -3.25
N LYS A 241 -24.70 13.94 -2.54
CA LYS A 241 -23.81 15.09 -2.83
C LYS A 241 -22.33 14.72 -2.85
N ASP A 242 -21.91 13.84 -1.94
CA ASP A 242 -20.53 13.37 -1.76
C ASP A 242 -20.32 11.93 -2.26
N ALA A 243 -21.31 11.34 -2.95
CA ALA A 243 -21.29 9.94 -3.37
C ALA A 243 -20.11 9.60 -4.29
N VAL A 244 -19.67 10.55 -5.12
CA VAL A 244 -18.49 10.37 -5.98
C VAL A 244 -17.23 10.18 -5.13
N LEU A 245 -17.02 11.01 -4.10
CA LEU A 245 -15.87 10.89 -3.21
C LEU A 245 -15.89 9.56 -2.46
N ARG A 246 -17.03 9.24 -1.83
CA ARG A 246 -17.20 8.01 -1.05
C ARG A 246 -17.09 6.76 -1.91
N SER A 247 -17.60 6.77 -3.14
CA SER A 247 -17.45 5.62 -4.05
C SER A 247 -16.01 5.39 -4.48
N ILE A 248 -15.23 6.46 -4.77
CA ILE A 248 -13.80 6.31 -5.05
C ILE A 248 -13.08 5.69 -3.84
N GLN A 249 -13.36 6.21 -2.63
CA GLN A 249 -12.80 5.65 -1.40
C GLN A 249 -13.21 4.18 -1.20
N LYS A 250 -14.45 3.82 -1.53
CA LYS A 250 -14.93 2.44 -1.46
C LYS A 250 -14.21 1.51 -2.43
N ILE A 251 -13.87 1.99 -3.62
CA ILE A 251 -13.22 1.18 -4.66
C ILE A 251 -11.72 1.04 -4.40
N ARG A 252 -11.03 2.13 -4.05
CA ARG A 252 -9.55 2.16 -3.98
C ARG A 252 -8.98 2.26 -2.57
N GLY A 253 -9.80 2.60 -1.57
CA GLY A 253 -9.34 2.96 -0.23
C GLY A 253 -9.05 4.45 -0.12
N ASN A 254 -8.35 4.85 0.95
CA ASN A 254 -8.05 6.25 1.19
C ASN A 254 -7.33 6.88 0.01
N SER A 255 -7.80 8.08 -0.34
CA SER A 255 -7.29 8.86 -1.45
C SER A 255 -7.13 10.30 -0.96
N ASN A 256 -6.03 10.96 -1.30
CA ASN A 256 -5.78 12.36 -0.96
C ASN A 256 -6.58 13.31 -1.88
N LEU A 257 -7.89 13.09 -1.98
CA LEU A 257 -8.78 13.89 -2.82
C LEU A 257 -9.05 15.21 -2.10
N LYS A 258 -8.79 16.32 -2.79
CA LYS A 258 -9.15 17.66 -2.31
C LYS A 258 -10.66 17.82 -2.42
N GLN A 259 -11.28 18.28 -1.33
CA GLN A 259 -12.68 18.74 -1.33
C GLN A 259 -12.76 20.18 -1.83
#